data_AF-A0AAD2CID5-F1
#
_entry.id   AF-A0AAD2CID5-F1
#
_cell.length_a   1.000
_cell.length_b   1.000
_cell.length_c   1.000
_cell.angle_alpha   90.00
_cell.angle_beta   90.00
_cell.angle_gamma   90.00
#
_symmetry.space_group_name_H-M   'P 1'
#
loop_
_entity.id
_entity.type
_entity.pdbx_description
1 polymer ?
#
loop_
_entity_poly.entity_id
_entity_poly.type
_entity_poly.pdbx_seq_one_letter_code
_entity_poly.pdbx_strand_id
1 'polypeptide(L)'
;MPTTKHPQGAEIAMRSHTNFDLDYAFIFPQSPVDVVSSQVISGMIPTSSSFKPMEQASNVPTPKPTKPTCSVAAEPTNRLAFPLATDMDAENLSPYQCYLREQIELFETEKDDMAIKAQGRNTPIQLGQVGIRCRHCAPFARSNRVTNGAHQFSMSVNGVYKVALKMGRLHFRDCPMLPEKVKKRLLELKQLPRKRGRGREYWKETLEVQGLVEDHRCLRFKPCPWPGQG
;
A
#
# COMPACT_ATOMS: atom_id res chain seq x y z
N MET A 1 43.25 -51.55 14.35
CA MET A 1 41.87 -52.09 14.31
C MET A 1 41.48 -52.45 15.74
N PRO A 2 40.23 -52.30 16.23
CA PRO A 2 38.95 -51.80 15.66
C PRO A 2 38.56 -50.42 16.27
N THR A 3 37.91 -49.45 15.61
CA THR A 3 36.54 -49.28 15.05
C THR A 3 35.37 -49.39 16.04
N THR A 4 34.84 -48.25 16.49
CA THR A 4 33.48 -48.05 17.03
C THR A 4 32.97 -46.70 16.51
N LYS A 5 32.20 -46.68 15.41
CA LYS A 5 30.72 -46.69 15.31
C LYS A 5 30.02 -45.43 15.85
N HIS A 6 29.50 -44.66 14.89
CA HIS A 6 28.40 -43.69 14.95
C HIS A 6 27.18 -44.19 15.75
N PRO A 7 26.29 -43.26 16.16
CA PRO A 7 25.00 -43.21 15.45
C PRO A 7 24.53 -41.81 15.04
N GLN A 8 23.48 -41.84 14.21
CA GLN A 8 22.80 -40.80 13.47
C GLN A 8 21.98 -39.84 14.32
N GLY A 9 21.76 -38.63 13.79
CA GLY A 9 20.74 -37.71 14.30
C GLY A 9 20.42 -36.55 13.35
N ALA A 10 19.34 -36.70 12.60
CA ALA A 10 18.45 -35.67 12.07
C ALA A 10 18.99 -34.64 11.04
N GLU A 11 18.92 -35.01 9.77
CA GLU A 11 18.90 -34.07 8.64
C GLU A 11 17.44 -33.56 8.47
N ILE A 12 17.18 -32.31 8.88
CA ILE A 12 15.90 -31.64 8.65
C ILE A 12 15.94 -31.02 7.26
N ALA A 13 15.13 -31.59 6.36
CA ALA A 13 14.89 -31.11 5.02
C ALA A 13 14.32 -29.67 5.03
N MET A 14 15.10 -28.69 4.56
CA MET A 14 14.55 -27.41 4.11
C MET A 14 14.20 -27.51 2.64
N ARG A 15 12.91 -27.71 2.37
CA ARG A 15 12.31 -27.59 1.03
C ARG A 15 12.43 -26.13 0.58
N SER A 16 13.27 -25.89 -0.42
CA SER A 16 13.35 -24.67 -1.20
C SER A 16 12.07 -24.47 -2.02
N HIS A 17 11.16 -23.63 -1.54
CA HIS A 17 10.09 -23.06 -2.37
C HIS A 17 10.57 -21.70 -2.89
N THR A 18 11.09 -21.70 -4.11
CA THR A 18 11.48 -20.51 -4.85
C THR A 18 10.23 -19.85 -5.43
N ASN A 19 9.69 -18.84 -4.75
CA ASN A 19 8.71 -17.94 -5.36
C ASN A 19 9.42 -16.95 -6.27
N PHE A 20 9.38 -17.23 -7.57
CA PHE A 20 9.71 -16.30 -8.64
C PHE A 20 8.69 -15.16 -8.66
N ASP A 21 9.03 -13.99 -8.13
CA ASP A 21 8.19 -12.79 -8.24
C ASP A 21 8.41 -12.16 -9.63
N LEU A 22 7.72 -12.72 -10.64
CA LEU A 22 7.71 -12.27 -12.05
C LEU A 22 6.79 -11.07 -12.31
N ASP A 23 6.21 -10.46 -11.27
CA ASP A 23 5.26 -9.37 -11.43
C ASP A 23 5.93 -7.98 -11.49
N TYR A 24 6.85 -7.75 -12.45
CA TYR A 24 7.08 -6.39 -12.97
C TYR A 24 7.87 -6.32 -14.30
N ALA A 25 7.64 -7.26 -15.22
CA ALA A 25 7.88 -7.01 -16.64
C ALA A 25 6.55 -6.58 -17.29
N PHE A 26 6.58 -5.65 -18.26
CA PHE A 26 5.47 -4.93 -18.88
C PHE A 26 4.94 -3.72 -18.08
N ILE A 27 5.27 -2.49 -18.51
CA ILE A 27 4.64 -1.74 -19.61
C ILE A 27 5.44 -0.44 -19.74
N PHE A 28 6.21 -0.32 -20.82
CA PHE A 28 6.62 0.97 -21.37
C PHE A 28 5.64 1.27 -22.52
N PRO A 29 4.96 2.42 -22.54
CA PRO A 29 4.47 2.98 -23.79
C PRO A 29 5.33 4.18 -24.15
N GLN A 30 6.03 4.06 -25.27
CA GLN A 30 6.34 5.20 -26.11
C GLN A 30 5.02 5.64 -26.76
N SER A 31 4.65 6.91 -26.65
CA SER A 31 3.64 7.50 -27.54
C SER A 31 4.22 7.64 -28.94
N PRO A 32 3.41 7.59 -30.02
CA PRO A 32 2.79 8.83 -30.46
C PRO A 32 1.39 8.73 -31.13
N VAL A 33 0.62 9.81 -30.94
CA VAL A 33 -0.34 10.54 -31.81
C VAL A 33 -1.38 9.85 -32.75
N ASP A 34 -2.60 10.39 -32.60
CA ASP A 34 -3.61 10.79 -33.59
C ASP A 34 -4.68 9.84 -34.22
N VAL A 35 -5.86 10.47 -34.33
CA VAL A 35 -7.00 10.32 -35.29
C VAL A 35 -8.22 9.46 -34.89
N VAL A 36 -9.23 10.20 -34.42
CA VAL A 36 -10.70 10.12 -34.65
C VAL A 36 -11.24 9.02 -35.59
N SER A 37 -12.26 8.27 -35.15
CA SER A 37 -13.51 8.08 -35.93
C SER A 37 -14.61 7.41 -35.10
N SER A 38 -15.78 8.04 -35.09
CA SER A 38 -17.05 7.56 -34.52
C SER A 38 -17.68 6.50 -35.41
N GLN A 39 -18.33 5.49 -34.83
CA GLN A 39 -19.49 4.86 -35.46
C GLN A 39 -20.43 4.22 -34.44
N VAL A 40 -21.71 4.48 -34.71
CA VAL A 40 -22.93 4.12 -34.00
C VAL A 40 -23.37 2.71 -34.37
N ILE A 41 -23.89 1.93 -33.42
CA ILE A 41 -24.74 0.76 -33.73
C ILE A 41 -25.97 0.78 -32.83
N SER A 42 -27.11 0.78 -33.52
CA SER A 42 -28.48 0.66 -33.06
C SER A 42 -28.96 -0.80 -33.18
N GLY A 43 -29.91 -1.23 -32.37
CA GLY A 43 -30.63 -2.51 -32.50
C GLY A 43 -31.20 -2.98 -31.17
N MET A 44 -32.47 -2.72 -30.85
CA MET A 44 -33.71 -3.45 -31.21
C MET A 44 -34.16 -4.44 -30.11
N ILE A 45 -35.40 -4.22 -29.65
CA ILE A 45 -36.25 -4.99 -28.72
C ILE A 45 -36.93 -6.14 -29.52
N PRO A 46 -37.42 -7.25 -28.91
CA PRO A 46 -38.85 -7.31 -28.55
C PRO A 46 -39.17 -8.12 -27.27
N THR A 47 -40.48 -8.11 -26.97
CA THR A 47 -41.22 -8.33 -25.72
C THR A 47 -41.84 -9.73 -25.54
N SER A 48 -42.40 -9.96 -24.33
CA SER A 48 -43.40 -10.98 -23.91
C SER A 48 -42.82 -12.37 -23.62
N SER A 49 -43.30 -13.18 -22.66
CA SER A 49 -44.64 -13.37 -22.09
C SER A 49 -44.55 -14.19 -20.78
N SER A 50 -45.50 -13.92 -19.87
CA SER A 50 -46.12 -14.75 -18.79
C SER A 50 -45.44 -16.02 -18.26
N PHE A 51 -45.40 -16.16 -16.93
CA PHE A 51 -46.26 -17.05 -16.13
C PHE A 51 -45.76 -17.06 -14.66
N LYS A 52 -46.66 -16.82 -13.69
CA LYS A 52 -46.50 -17.19 -12.27
C LYS A 52 -47.43 -18.39 -12.00
N PRO A 53 -47.09 -19.29 -11.07
CA PRO A 53 -47.76 -19.17 -9.77
C PRO A 53 -46.90 -19.49 -8.53
N MET A 54 -47.47 -18.96 -7.44
CA MET A 54 -47.25 -19.04 -6.01
C MET A 54 -46.75 -20.37 -5.41
N GLU A 55 -45.76 -20.29 -4.53
CA GLU A 55 -45.60 -21.23 -3.40
C GLU A 55 -45.23 -20.45 -2.14
N GLN A 56 -45.99 -20.73 -1.07
CA GLN A 56 -45.97 -20.07 0.22
C GLN A 56 -44.85 -20.64 1.09
N ALA A 57 -43.87 -19.81 1.46
CA ALA A 57 -42.93 -20.12 2.53
C ALA A 57 -43.22 -19.21 3.74
N SER A 58 -43.47 -19.86 4.87
CA SER A 58 -43.65 -19.28 6.19
C SER A 58 -42.44 -18.43 6.61
N ASN A 59 -42.68 -17.15 6.85
CA ASN A 59 -41.66 -16.20 7.25
C ASN A 59 -41.61 -16.14 8.79
N VAL A 60 -40.76 -16.96 9.40
CA VAL A 60 -40.40 -16.82 10.83
C VAL A 60 -39.18 -15.87 10.89
N PRO A 61 -39.27 -14.68 11.49
CA PRO A 61 -38.11 -13.82 11.67
C PRO A 61 -37.24 -14.42 12.77
N THR A 62 -36.25 -15.21 12.37
CA THR A 62 -35.11 -15.52 13.22
C THR A 62 -34.26 -14.25 13.37
N PRO A 63 -33.90 -13.83 14.60
CA PRO A 63 -32.97 -12.72 14.78
C PRO A 63 -31.64 -13.13 14.16
N LYS A 64 -31.27 -12.49 13.05
CA LYS A 64 -29.93 -12.59 12.47
C LYS A 64 -28.92 -12.28 13.58
N PRO A 65 -27.85 -13.07 13.74
CA PRO A 65 -26.77 -12.72 14.65
C PRO A 65 -26.21 -11.38 14.19
N THR A 66 -26.52 -10.33 14.95
CA THR A 66 -25.91 -9.03 14.82
C THR A 66 -24.42 -9.22 15.02
N LYS A 67 -23.65 -9.12 13.93
CA LYS A 67 -22.22 -8.87 14.04
C LYS A 67 -22.04 -7.70 15.00
N PRO A 68 -21.11 -7.76 15.96
CA PRO A 68 -20.79 -6.59 16.74
C PRO A 68 -20.22 -5.55 15.77
N THR A 69 -21.07 -4.61 15.34
CA THR A 69 -20.65 -3.36 14.73
C THR A 69 -20.00 -2.55 15.85
N CYS A 70 -18.75 -2.83 16.15
CA CYS A 70 -17.89 -1.89 16.86
C CYS A 70 -17.34 -0.91 15.82
N SER A 71 -18.19 0.03 15.40
CA SER A 71 -17.78 1.22 14.66
C SER A 71 -17.36 2.32 15.63
N VAL A 72 -16.53 2.00 16.62
CA VAL A 72 -15.82 3.04 17.35
C VAL A 72 -14.84 3.60 16.33
N ALA A 73 -15.11 4.82 15.85
CA ALA A 73 -14.15 5.53 15.01
C ALA A 73 -12.84 5.57 15.79
N ALA A 74 -11.85 4.78 15.36
CA ALA A 74 -10.59 4.72 16.07
C ALA A 74 -9.93 6.11 15.99
N GLU A 75 -9.79 6.75 17.14
CA GLU A 75 -9.10 8.03 17.27
C GLU A 75 -7.63 7.88 16.80
N PRO A 76 -7.04 8.94 16.22
CA PRO A 76 -5.63 8.93 15.84
C PRO A 76 -4.76 8.68 17.08
N THR A 77 -3.67 7.95 16.91
CA THR A 77 -2.71 7.71 18.00
C THR A 77 -1.86 8.94 18.32
N ASN A 78 -2.00 10.00 17.52
CA ASN A 78 -1.26 11.26 17.58
C ASN A 78 0.25 11.04 17.47
N ARG A 79 0.64 10.01 16.72
CA ARG A 79 2.05 9.74 16.42
C ARG A 79 2.56 10.77 15.42
N LEU A 80 3.71 11.36 15.72
CA LEU A 80 4.41 12.21 14.78
C LEU A 80 4.76 11.42 13.52
N ALA A 81 4.78 12.12 12.37
CA ALA A 81 5.26 11.53 11.14
C ALA A 81 6.73 11.13 11.27
N PHE A 82 7.10 9.98 10.72
CA PHE A 82 8.47 9.48 10.81
C PHE A 82 8.94 8.83 9.51
N PRO A 83 10.26 8.86 9.23
CA PRO A 83 10.82 8.29 8.01
C PRO A 83 10.46 6.82 7.84
N LEU A 84 10.19 6.44 6.59
CA LEU A 84 9.96 5.03 6.26
C LEU A 84 11.26 4.22 6.27
N ALA A 85 12.40 4.89 6.04
CA ALA A 85 13.72 4.26 6.04
C ALA A 85 14.10 3.71 7.41
N THR A 86 14.83 2.59 7.41
CA THR A 86 15.42 1.97 8.59
C THR A 86 16.91 1.71 8.36
N ASP A 87 17.66 1.52 9.44
CA ASP A 87 19.09 1.15 9.41
C ASP A 87 19.34 -0.21 8.74
N MET A 88 18.40 -1.14 8.85
CA MET A 88 18.48 -2.47 8.23
C MET A 88 18.14 -2.48 6.72
N ASP A 89 17.78 -1.33 6.13
CA ASP A 89 17.33 -1.28 4.73
C ASP A 89 18.43 -1.73 3.76
N ALA A 90 19.69 -1.36 4.02
CA ALA A 90 20.83 -1.64 3.14
C ALA A 90 21.16 -3.14 2.98
N GLU A 91 20.77 -3.95 3.98
CA GLU A 91 20.98 -5.40 3.96
C GLU A 91 19.89 -6.13 3.17
N ASN A 92 18.70 -5.52 3.05
CA ASN A 92 17.50 -6.19 2.55
C ASN A 92 17.00 -5.65 1.21
N LEU A 93 17.37 -4.40 0.87
CA LEU A 93 16.82 -3.65 -0.25
C LEU A 93 17.89 -3.26 -1.27
N SER A 94 17.44 -2.94 -2.48
CA SER A 94 18.33 -2.34 -3.47
C SER A 94 18.66 -0.89 -3.08
N PRO A 95 19.82 -0.34 -3.51
CA PRO A 95 20.16 1.06 -3.24
C PRO A 95 19.08 2.06 -3.64
N TYR A 96 18.37 1.81 -4.76
CA TYR A 96 17.21 2.59 -5.17
C TYR A 96 16.09 2.58 -4.13
N GLN A 97 15.78 1.41 -3.56
CA GLN A 97 14.70 1.27 -2.59
C GLN A 97 15.06 1.90 -1.24
N CYS A 98 16.30 1.73 -0.76
CA CYS A 98 16.78 2.44 0.43
C CYS A 98 16.63 3.96 0.24
N TYR A 99 17.17 4.46 -0.86
CA TYR A 99 17.16 5.90 -1.13
C TYR A 99 15.74 6.45 -1.36
N LEU A 100 14.83 5.64 -1.93
CA LEU A 100 13.42 5.98 -2.06
C LEU A 100 12.75 6.11 -0.68
N ARG A 101 12.99 5.15 0.23
CA ARG A 101 12.42 5.16 1.59
C ARG A 101 12.89 6.36 2.40
N GLU A 102 14.12 6.82 2.20
CA GLU A 102 14.64 8.04 2.86
C GLU A 102 13.87 9.31 2.49
N GLN A 103 13.17 9.33 1.34
CA GLN A 103 12.39 10.48 0.88
C GLN A 103 10.90 10.39 1.26
N ILE A 104 10.50 9.31 1.94
CA ILE A 104 9.11 9.01 2.27
C ILE A 104 8.98 8.92 3.79
N GLU A 105 7.89 9.46 4.33
CA GLU A 105 7.51 9.32 5.72
C GLU A 105 6.10 8.73 5.86
N LEU A 106 5.88 8.01 6.94
CA LEU A 106 4.55 7.60 7.39
C LEU A 106 3.92 8.73 8.19
N PHE A 107 2.61 8.90 8.05
CA PHE A 107 1.85 9.91 8.81
C PHE A 107 0.42 9.43 9.09
N GLU A 108 -0.16 9.88 10.21
CA GLU A 108 -1.58 9.76 10.47
C GLU A 108 -2.35 10.93 9.85
N THR A 109 -3.52 10.65 9.29
CA THR A 109 -4.40 11.67 8.77
C THR A 109 -5.10 12.43 9.90
N GLU A 110 -5.08 13.74 9.77
CA GLU A 110 -5.81 14.68 10.62
C GLU A 110 -7.11 15.13 9.90
N LYS A 111 -7.90 15.96 10.59
CA LYS A 111 -9.18 16.49 10.07
C LYS A 111 -9.02 17.19 8.72
N ASP A 112 -7.95 17.95 8.56
CA ASP A 112 -7.64 18.67 7.31
C ASP A 112 -7.33 17.73 6.14
N ASP A 113 -6.81 16.52 6.41
CA ASP A 113 -6.49 15.54 5.37
C ASP A 113 -7.76 14.90 4.77
N MET A 114 -8.88 14.93 5.50
CA MET A 114 -10.16 14.40 5.04
C MET A 114 -10.81 15.27 3.96
N ALA A 115 -10.49 16.57 3.91
CA ALA A 115 -11.00 17.49 2.89
C ALA A 115 -10.36 17.24 1.51
N ILE A 116 -9.23 16.52 1.47
CA ILE A 116 -8.55 16.16 0.23
C ILE A 116 -9.37 15.06 -0.46
N LYS A 117 -10.10 15.43 -1.53
CA LYS A 117 -10.66 14.44 -2.47
C LYS A 117 -9.49 13.67 -3.08
N ALA A 118 -9.20 12.48 -2.56
CA ALA A 118 -8.20 11.60 -3.15
C ALA A 118 -8.67 11.22 -4.57
N GLN A 119 -8.16 11.92 -5.57
CA GLN A 119 -8.56 11.76 -6.96
C GLN A 119 -8.42 10.30 -7.40
N GLY A 120 -9.53 9.70 -7.84
CA GLY A 120 -9.60 8.29 -8.26
C GLY A 120 -9.70 7.27 -7.12
N ARG A 121 -9.87 7.69 -5.86
CA ARG A 121 -10.16 6.78 -4.75
C ARG A 121 -11.67 6.70 -4.54
N ASN A 122 -12.22 5.49 -4.62
CA ASN A 122 -13.65 5.25 -4.36
C ASN A 122 -14.00 5.23 -2.86
N THR A 123 -12.99 5.29 -1.99
CA THR A 123 -13.15 5.28 -0.54
C THR A 123 -12.64 6.59 0.07
N PRO A 124 -13.41 7.20 1.00
CA PRO A 124 -12.95 8.41 1.69
C PRO A 124 -11.70 8.11 2.53
N ILE A 125 -10.90 9.15 2.76
CA ILE A 125 -9.83 9.14 3.76
C ILE A 125 -10.49 9.24 5.14
N GLN A 126 -10.11 8.37 6.07
CA GLN A 126 -10.64 8.37 7.43
C GLN A 126 -9.70 9.13 8.37
N LEU A 127 -10.21 9.66 9.49
CA LEU A 127 -9.37 10.22 10.55
C LEU A 127 -8.50 9.12 11.18
N GLY A 128 -7.22 9.41 11.44
CA GLY A 128 -6.25 8.45 11.97
C GLY A 128 -5.85 7.32 11.02
N GLN A 129 -6.24 7.42 9.74
CA GLN A 129 -5.73 6.53 8.70
C GLN A 129 -4.27 6.85 8.44
N VAL A 130 -3.43 5.83 8.43
CA VAL A 130 -2.02 5.97 8.07
C VAL A 130 -1.84 5.98 6.56
N GLY A 131 -1.10 6.96 6.08
CA GLY A 131 -0.62 7.07 4.70
C GLY A 131 0.90 7.20 4.63
N ILE A 132 1.41 7.26 3.41
CA ILE A 132 2.77 7.68 3.12
C ILE A 132 2.75 9.03 2.40
N ARG A 133 3.76 9.86 2.65
CA ARG A 133 3.92 11.13 1.95
C ARG A 133 5.37 11.45 1.64
N CYS A 134 5.57 12.34 0.67
CA CYS A 134 6.85 12.93 0.38
C CYS A 134 7.29 13.82 1.54
N ARG A 135 8.44 13.51 2.17
CA ARG A 135 8.98 14.30 3.30
C ARG A 135 9.30 15.75 2.92
N HIS A 136 9.56 16.00 1.64
CA HIS A 136 9.89 17.33 1.13
C HIS A 136 8.65 18.19 0.87
N CYS A 137 7.50 17.55 0.63
CA CYS A 137 6.21 18.25 0.55
C CYS A 137 5.55 18.43 1.93
N ALA A 138 5.98 17.66 2.93
CA ALA A 138 5.40 17.64 4.26
C ALA A 138 5.39 18.99 5.01
N PRO A 139 6.36 19.90 4.85
CA PRO A 139 6.32 21.21 5.51
C PRO A 139 5.33 22.19 4.90
N PHE A 140 4.88 21.96 3.66
CA PHE A 140 4.09 22.95 2.93
C PHE A 140 2.60 22.79 3.22
N ALA A 141 1.86 23.90 3.23
CA ALA A 141 0.42 23.91 3.46
C ALA A 141 -0.29 22.97 2.47
N ARG A 142 -1.29 22.23 2.95
CA ARG A 142 -1.99 21.18 2.20
C ARG A 142 -2.58 21.69 0.87
N SER A 143 -3.06 22.94 0.83
CA SER A 143 -3.55 23.63 -0.38
C SER A 143 -2.46 23.90 -1.42
N ASN A 144 -1.20 24.02 -0.98
CA ASN A 144 -0.03 24.29 -1.81
C ASN A 144 0.83 23.03 -2.02
N ARG A 145 0.32 21.82 -1.71
CA ARG A 145 0.98 20.57 -2.08
C ARG A 145 0.63 20.26 -3.53
N VAL A 146 1.22 21.08 -4.42
CA VAL A 146 0.89 21.31 -5.83
C VAL A 146 0.85 20.05 -6.72
N THR A 147 1.33 18.89 -6.26
CA THR A 147 1.54 17.75 -7.15
C THR A 147 0.74 16.52 -6.77
N ASN A 148 0.02 16.00 -7.77
CA ASN A 148 -0.62 14.71 -7.74
C ASN A 148 0.38 13.64 -7.27
N GLY A 149 -0.01 12.84 -6.28
CA GLY A 149 0.80 11.73 -5.80
C GLY A 149 1.73 12.02 -4.61
N ALA A 150 1.78 13.24 -4.09
CA ALA A 150 2.61 13.60 -2.92
C ALA A 150 2.18 12.89 -1.62
N HIS A 151 0.91 12.50 -1.52
CA HIS A 151 0.37 11.61 -0.48
C HIS A 151 -0.21 10.39 -1.17
N GLN A 152 0.05 9.21 -0.63
CA GLN A 152 -0.55 7.98 -1.10
C GLN A 152 -1.04 7.18 0.10
N PHE A 153 -2.13 6.46 -0.14
CA PHE A 153 -2.74 5.61 0.87
C PHE A 153 -2.85 4.19 0.32
N SER A 154 -2.54 3.23 1.17
CA SER A 154 -2.83 1.82 0.93
C SER A 154 -3.98 1.38 1.83
N MET A 155 -4.65 0.29 1.45
CA MET A 155 -5.61 -0.41 2.32
C MET A 155 -4.97 -1.60 3.06
N SER A 156 -3.76 -1.99 2.65
CA SER A 156 -3.01 -3.11 3.23
C SER A 156 -1.55 -2.77 3.42
N VAL A 157 -0.89 -3.39 4.40
CA VAL A 157 0.52 -3.16 4.72
C VAL A 157 1.37 -3.54 3.50
N ASN A 158 1.04 -4.67 2.87
CA ASN A 158 1.68 -5.13 1.64
C ASN A 158 1.54 -4.13 0.47
N GLY A 159 0.42 -3.40 0.42
CA GLY A 159 0.18 -2.40 -0.61
C GLY A 159 1.02 -1.13 -0.46
N VAL A 160 1.61 -0.87 0.72
CA VAL A 160 2.50 0.29 0.96
C VAL A 160 3.69 0.28 0.00
N TYR A 161 4.29 -0.89 -0.22
CA TYR A 161 5.36 -1.07 -1.21
C TYR A 161 4.95 -0.56 -2.60
N LYS A 162 3.75 -0.95 -3.08
CA LYS A 162 3.26 -0.56 -4.41
C LYS A 162 3.01 0.95 -4.49
N VAL A 163 2.41 1.56 -3.47
CA VAL A 163 2.14 3.00 -3.48
C VAL A 163 3.40 3.84 -3.33
N ALA A 164 4.43 3.36 -2.63
CA ALA A 164 5.72 4.02 -2.57
C ALA A 164 6.45 4.00 -3.92
N LEU A 165 6.44 2.86 -4.61
CA LEU A 165 6.96 2.79 -5.98
C LEU A 165 6.20 3.71 -6.94
N LYS A 166 4.86 3.82 -6.78
CA LYS A 166 4.04 4.76 -7.54
C LYS A 166 4.44 6.21 -7.26
N MET A 167 4.67 6.58 -6.00
CA MET A 167 5.16 7.91 -5.63
C MET A 167 6.52 8.21 -6.28
N GLY A 168 7.45 7.25 -6.25
CA GLY A 168 8.75 7.39 -6.93
C GLY A 168 8.64 7.59 -8.44
N ARG A 169 7.61 7.03 -9.10
CA ARG A 169 7.40 7.16 -10.55
C ARG A 169 6.63 8.41 -10.96
N LEU A 170 5.57 8.73 -10.23
CA LEU A 170 4.59 9.76 -10.62
C LEU A 170 4.85 11.11 -9.95
N HIS A 171 5.40 11.11 -8.74
CA HIS A 171 5.58 12.34 -7.97
C HIS A 171 7.04 12.79 -7.97
N PHE A 172 8.01 11.93 -7.60
CA PHE A 172 9.40 12.36 -7.40
C PHE A 172 10.09 12.92 -8.65
N ARG A 173 9.69 12.48 -9.85
CA ARG A 173 10.24 13.04 -11.10
C ARG A 173 9.95 14.53 -11.23
N ASP A 174 8.70 14.93 -10.95
CA ASP A 174 8.18 16.26 -11.24
C ASP A 174 7.94 17.09 -9.96
N CYS A 175 8.37 16.57 -8.80
CA CYS A 175 8.14 17.22 -7.51
C CYS A 175 8.92 18.54 -7.41
N PRO A 176 8.26 19.70 -7.23
CA PRO A 176 8.95 20.98 -7.11
C PRO A 176 9.72 21.11 -5.80
N MET A 177 9.31 20.38 -4.76
CA MET A 177 9.89 20.49 -3.42
C MET A 177 11.07 19.52 -3.22
N LEU A 178 11.22 18.53 -4.11
CA LEU A 178 12.29 17.54 -4.01
C LEU A 178 13.60 18.16 -4.55
N PRO A 179 14.69 18.20 -3.76
CA PRO A 179 15.95 18.78 -4.21
C PRO A 179 16.49 18.09 -5.47
N GLU A 180 17.07 18.87 -6.39
CA GLU A 180 17.53 18.35 -7.69
C GLU A 180 18.60 17.25 -7.54
N LYS A 181 19.48 17.39 -6.55
CA LYS A 181 20.47 16.36 -6.20
C LYS A 181 19.81 15.02 -5.87
N VAL A 182 18.69 15.06 -5.14
CA VAL A 182 17.94 13.87 -4.75
C VAL A 182 17.23 13.26 -5.96
N LYS A 183 16.62 14.09 -6.82
CA LYS A 183 16.00 13.63 -8.09
C LYS A 183 17.00 12.91 -8.97
N LYS A 184 18.14 13.54 -9.24
CA LYS A 184 19.21 12.97 -10.06
C LYS A 184 19.68 11.64 -9.47
N ARG A 185 19.89 11.58 -8.15
CA ARG A 185 20.30 10.35 -7.49
C ARG A 185 19.27 9.23 -7.58
N LEU A 186 17.98 9.53 -7.42
CA LEU A 186 16.90 8.55 -7.64
C LEU A 186 16.90 8.02 -9.09
N LEU A 187 17.13 8.90 -10.08
CA LEU A 187 17.19 8.51 -11.50
C LEU A 187 18.41 7.64 -11.81
N GLU A 188 19.58 7.95 -11.26
CA GLU A 188 20.79 7.13 -11.39
C GLU A 188 20.57 5.73 -10.79
N LEU A 189 20.09 5.67 -9.55
CA LEU A 189 19.88 4.40 -8.84
C LEU A 189 18.80 3.53 -9.50
N LYS A 190 17.80 4.15 -10.15
CA LYS A 190 16.73 3.45 -10.87
C LYS A 190 17.24 2.69 -12.10
N GLN A 191 18.35 3.13 -12.70
CA GLN A 191 18.97 2.49 -13.87
C GLN A 191 19.87 1.31 -13.51
N LEU A 192 20.27 1.19 -12.24
CA LEU A 192 21.11 0.09 -11.80
C LEU A 192 20.34 -1.24 -11.85
N PRO A 193 21.03 -2.35 -12.19
CA PRO A 193 20.42 -3.66 -12.16
C PRO A 193 19.88 -3.97 -10.76
N ARG A 194 18.68 -4.53 -10.72
CA ARG A 194 18.06 -4.91 -9.45
C ARG A 194 18.79 -6.11 -8.87
N LYS A 195 19.35 -5.95 -7.67
CA LYS A 195 19.72 -7.10 -6.84
C LYS A 195 18.46 -7.88 -6.48
N ARG A 196 18.54 -9.20 -6.47
CA ARG A 196 17.49 -10.05 -5.89
C ARG A 196 17.44 -9.75 -4.39
N GLY A 197 16.27 -9.39 -3.89
CA GLY A 197 16.07 -9.09 -2.47
C GLY A 197 14.63 -9.37 -2.07
N ARG A 198 14.39 -9.54 -0.77
CA ARG A 198 13.06 -9.77 -0.18
C ARG A 198 12.22 -8.49 -0.14
N GLY A 199 12.27 -7.66 -1.19
CA GLY A 199 11.80 -6.27 -1.14
C GLY A 199 10.37 -6.12 -0.59
N ARG A 200 9.40 -6.82 -1.17
CA ARG A 200 8.01 -6.72 -0.72
C ARG A 200 7.80 -7.23 0.71
N GLU A 201 8.42 -8.35 1.04
CA GLU A 201 8.27 -9.03 2.33
C GLU A 201 8.93 -8.22 3.46
N TYR A 202 10.15 -7.73 3.23
CA TYR A 202 10.86 -6.85 4.14
C TYR A 202 10.11 -5.54 4.41
N TRP A 203 9.50 -4.95 3.39
CA TRP A 203 8.63 -3.77 3.58
C TRP A 203 7.47 -4.08 4.51
N LYS A 204 6.83 -5.24 4.35
CA LYS A 204 5.74 -5.65 5.23
C LYS A 204 6.22 -5.83 6.66
N GLU A 205 7.29 -6.60 6.86
CA GLU A 205 7.88 -6.89 8.18
C GLU A 205 8.25 -5.60 8.92
N THR A 206 8.96 -4.68 8.25
CA THR A 206 9.37 -3.40 8.87
C THR A 206 8.18 -2.52 9.25
N LEU A 207 7.13 -2.47 8.42
CA LEU A 207 5.92 -1.70 8.72
C LEU A 207 5.13 -2.28 9.91
N GLU A 208 5.04 -3.61 10.00
CA GLU A 208 4.39 -4.28 11.14
C GLU A 208 5.13 -4.03 12.45
N VAL A 209 6.48 -4.04 12.40
CA VAL A 209 7.35 -3.69 13.54
C VAL A 209 7.21 -2.21 13.92
N GLN A 210 7.08 -1.31 12.94
CA GLN A 210 6.75 0.11 13.16
C GLN A 210 5.33 0.32 13.72
N GLY A 211 4.57 -0.78 13.90
CA GLY A 211 3.27 -0.79 14.53
C GLY A 211 2.13 -0.53 13.56
N LEU A 212 2.33 -0.69 12.26
CA LEU A 212 1.26 -0.56 11.28
C LEU A 212 0.36 -1.80 11.30
N VAL A 213 -0.94 -1.59 11.32
CA VAL A 213 -1.96 -2.65 11.28
C VAL A 213 -3.02 -2.34 10.25
N GLU A 214 -3.58 -3.41 9.69
CA GLU A 214 -4.77 -3.34 8.83
C GLU A 214 -6.01 -3.29 9.74
N ASP A 215 -6.76 -2.20 9.67
CA ASP A 215 -8.00 -2.02 10.41
C ASP A 215 -9.15 -1.75 9.43
N HIS A 216 -10.08 -2.70 9.34
CA HIS A 216 -11.23 -2.72 8.44
C HIS A 216 -10.88 -2.50 6.95
N ARG A 217 -10.70 -1.24 6.54
CA ARG A 217 -10.47 -0.79 5.17
C ARG A 217 -9.34 0.24 5.05
N CYS A 218 -8.54 0.38 6.09
CA CYS A 218 -7.44 1.35 6.14
C CYS A 218 -6.28 0.83 6.98
N LEU A 219 -5.15 1.52 6.89
CA LEU A 219 -4.02 1.28 7.78
C LEU A 219 -4.12 2.20 8.98
N ARG A 220 -3.73 1.69 10.15
CA ARG A 220 -3.64 2.46 11.39
C ARG A 220 -2.37 2.10 12.13
N PHE A 221 -1.91 2.98 13.01
CA PHE A 221 -0.93 2.56 14.00
C PHE A 221 -1.63 1.78 15.11
N LYS A 222 -0.95 0.76 15.62
CA LYS A 222 -1.34 0.09 16.87
C LYS A 222 -1.45 1.18 17.94
N PRO A 223 -2.54 1.21 18.72
CA PRO A 223 -2.58 2.01 19.93
C PRO A 223 -1.31 1.71 20.72
N CYS A 224 -0.62 2.73 21.20
CA CYS A 224 0.45 2.47 22.16
C CYS A 224 -0.19 1.70 23.33
N PRO A 225 0.29 0.50 23.69
CA PRO A 225 -0.17 -0.14 24.91
C PRO A 225 0.33 0.71 26.06
N TRP A 226 -0.52 1.57 26.62
CA TRP A 226 -0.22 2.20 27.89
C TRP A 226 -1.05 1.54 28.99
N PRO A 227 -0.45 0.68 29.82
CA PRO A 227 -0.89 0.51 31.19
C PRO A 227 -0.21 1.58 32.04
N GLY A 228 -0.97 2.58 32.51
CA GLY A 228 -0.54 3.41 33.65
C GLY A 228 -0.71 4.91 33.45
N GLN A 229 -1.90 5.42 33.75
CA GLN A 229 -2.01 6.78 34.27
C GLN A 229 -1.18 6.85 35.56
N GLY A 230 -0.25 7.79 35.62
CA GLY A 230 0.39 8.22 36.86
C GLY A 230 -0.53 9.13 37.65
#